data_AF-A0A090RXH1-F1
#
_entry.id   AF-A0A090RXH1-F1
#
_cell.length_a   1.000
_cell.length_b   1.000
_cell.length_c   1.000
_cell.angle_alpha   90.00
_cell.angle_beta   90.00
_cell.angle_gamma   90.00
#
_symmetry.space_group_name_H-M   'P 1'
#
loop_
_entity.id
_entity.type
_entity.pdbx_description
1 polymer ?
#
loop_
_entity_poly.entity_id
_entity_poly.type
_entity_poly.pdbx_seq_one_letter_code
_entity_poly.pdbx_strand_id
1 'polypeptide(L)'
;MKKLLLLSVATAVLAGCNDSSDTSSAMSQSDFVSAYQGQYVGSQLIDSEPMHLGLTVNEGAFYLTVTDANESSTVYTGDYSERTGKLSFNQGEIQCQLNGVYHCEAGSDSVELRTHAPTDWIAIEDLSGTYRNSEEATFTILQSGEQIYVELANCMQTGQKMGANEVKFEAGFCFDKEVLAMIEPQTLETAGDTLKVTSSNPLLGGYWFKG
;
A
#
# COMPACT_ATOMS: atom_id res chain seq x y z
N MET A 1 47.66 -39.36 55.83
CA MET A 1 47.99 -38.23 54.93
C MET A 1 46.80 -37.96 54.02
N LYS A 2 46.58 -36.68 53.69
CA LYS A 2 45.65 -36.08 52.71
C LYS A 2 44.15 -36.05 53.05
N LYS A 3 43.79 -34.86 53.58
CA LYS A 3 42.51 -34.16 53.41
C LYS A 3 42.03 -34.25 51.95
N LEU A 4 40.74 -34.42 51.74
CA LEU A 4 40.04 -33.72 50.65
C LEU A 4 38.72 -33.16 51.18
N LEU A 5 38.52 -31.91 50.84
CA LEU A 5 37.49 -30.96 51.23
C LEU A 5 36.71 -30.64 49.93
N LEU A 6 35.56 -29.96 50.07
CA LEU A 6 34.78 -29.25 49.03
C LEU A 6 33.65 -30.08 48.39
N LEU A 7 32.47 -29.55 48.08
CA LEU A 7 31.91 -28.19 48.21
C LEU A 7 30.37 -28.35 48.06
N SER A 8 29.61 -27.77 48.97
CA SER A 8 28.15 -27.63 48.88
C SER A 8 27.79 -26.60 47.82
N VAL A 9 27.10 -27.00 46.75
CA VAL A 9 26.53 -26.07 45.77
C VAL A 9 25.20 -25.57 46.33
N ALA A 10 25.19 -24.30 46.75
CA ALA A 10 23.97 -23.56 47.01
C ALA A 10 23.36 -23.15 45.66
N THR A 11 22.22 -23.73 45.30
CA THR A 11 21.39 -23.21 44.21
C THR A 11 20.71 -21.93 44.70
N ALA A 12 21.26 -20.79 44.30
CA ALA A 12 20.60 -19.51 44.38
C ALA A 12 19.39 -19.53 43.43
N VAL A 13 18.18 -19.50 43.99
CA VAL A 13 16.97 -19.14 43.25
C VAL A 13 17.05 -17.63 43.01
N LEU A 14 17.59 -17.25 41.85
CA LEU A 14 17.45 -15.88 41.35
C LEU A 14 15.98 -15.68 40.97
N ALA A 15 15.27 -14.95 41.83
CA ALA A 15 14.15 -14.15 41.42
C ALA A 15 14.66 -13.12 40.40
N GLY A 16 14.35 -13.36 39.13
CA GLY A 16 14.53 -12.40 38.05
C GLY A 16 13.18 -12.20 37.39
N CYS A 17 12.50 -11.14 37.77
CA CYS A 17 11.42 -10.57 37.00
C CYS A 17 11.90 -10.36 35.56
N ASN A 18 11.18 -10.90 34.58
CA ASN A 18 11.19 -10.32 33.25
C ASN A 18 9.75 -10.32 32.75
N ASP A 19 8.97 -9.45 33.36
CA ASP A 19 7.74 -8.92 32.80
C ASP A 19 8.17 -8.06 31.60
N SER A 20 8.50 -8.74 30.49
CA SER A 20 8.73 -8.10 29.20
C SER A 20 7.36 -7.70 28.67
N SER A 21 6.77 -6.70 29.30
CA SER A 21 5.77 -5.89 28.61
C SER A 21 6.54 -5.20 27.49
N ASP A 22 6.53 -5.81 26.31
CA ASP A 22 6.69 -5.11 25.04
C ASP A 22 5.56 -4.08 24.97
N THR A 23 5.70 -2.99 25.72
CA THR A 23 5.07 -1.74 25.36
C THR A 23 5.89 -1.24 24.18
N SER A 24 5.68 -1.82 22.99
CA SER A 24 5.80 -0.99 21.81
C SER A 24 4.86 0.17 22.12
N SER A 25 5.40 1.36 22.30
CA SER A 25 4.60 2.58 22.47
C SER A 25 3.89 2.80 21.15
N ALA A 26 2.81 2.05 20.95
CA ALA A 26 2.03 2.09 19.76
C ALA A 26 1.43 3.50 19.72
N MET A 27 1.79 4.19 18.65
CA MET A 27 1.45 5.59 18.46
C MET A 27 -0.02 5.68 18.02
N SER A 28 -0.65 6.84 18.23
CA SER A 28 -1.98 7.06 17.66
C SER A 28 -1.92 6.95 16.14
N GLN A 29 -3.04 6.60 15.50
CA GLN A 29 -3.08 6.55 14.03
C GLN A 29 -2.66 7.90 13.41
N SER A 30 -3.09 9.02 14.01
CA SER A 30 -2.70 10.36 13.55
C SER A 30 -1.20 10.61 13.64
N ASP A 31 -0.56 10.16 14.73
CA ASP A 31 0.89 10.31 14.87
C ASP A 31 1.62 9.40 13.86
N PHE A 32 1.11 8.18 13.64
CA PHE A 32 1.68 7.26 12.64
C PHE A 32 1.65 7.87 11.25
N VAL A 33 0.49 8.38 10.83
CA VAL A 33 0.32 9.07 9.55
C VAL A 33 1.28 10.25 9.47
N SER A 34 1.34 11.11 10.49
CA SER A 34 2.23 12.28 10.50
C SER A 34 3.71 11.91 10.34
N ALA A 35 4.14 10.80 10.93
CA ALA A 35 5.52 10.33 10.84
C ALA A 35 5.85 9.59 9.55
N TYR A 36 4.88 8.90 8.94
CA TYR A 36 5.10 7.95 7.85
C TYR A 36 4.25 8.22 6.61
N GLN A 37 3.70 9.42 6.44
CA GLN A 37 3.00 9.79 5.22
C GLN A 37 3.93 9.69 4.01
N GLY A 38 3.44 9.05 2.95
CA GLY A 38 4.19 8.90 1.72
C GLY A 38 4.03 7.52 1.09
N GLN A 39 4.96 7.20 0.20
CA GLN A 39 4.96 5.97 -0.58
C GLN A 39 6.24 5.18 -0.34
N TYR A 40 6.08 3.86 -0.29
CA TYR A 40 7.13 2.91 0.01
C TYR A 40 7.04 1.74 -0.94
N VAL A 41 8.18 1.31 -1.48
CA VAL A 41 8.22 0.20 -2.45
C VAL A 41 9.24 -0.84 -2.06
N GLY A 42 8.96 -2.10 -2.37
CA GLY A 42 9.88 -3.22 -2.18
C GLY A 42 9.57 -4.35 -3.15
N SER A 43 10.57 -5.17 -3.44
CA SER A 43 10.41 -6.36 -4.28
C SER A 43 11.10 -7.55 -3.66
N GLN A 44 10.46 -8.71 -3.70
CA GLN A 44 11.05 -9.97 -3.27
C GLN A 44 10.35 -11.17 -3.91
N LEU A 45 10.92 -12.35 -3.73
CA LEU A 45 10.21 -13.60 -3.96
C LEU A 45 9.28 -13.87 -2.78
N ILE A 46 7.98 -14.00 -3.05
CA ILE A 46 6.98 -14.51 -2.10
C ILE A 46 6.47 -15.83 -2.69
N ASP A 47 6.55 -16.91 -1.92
CA ASP A 47 6.21 -18.27 -2.42
C ASP A 47 6.95 -18.66 -3.73
N SER A 48 8.19 -18.19 -3.89
CA SER A 48 9.03 -18.35 -5.11
C SER A 48 8.60 -17.55 -6.35
N GLU A 49 7.61 -16.66 -6.23
CA GLU A 49 7.20 -15.76 -7.30
C GLU A 49 7.68 -14.33 -7.02
N PRO A 50 8.27 -13.62 -8.00
CA PRO A 50 8.63 -12.22 -7.81
C PRO A 50 7.38 -11.37 -7.63
N MET A 51 7.31 -10.68 -6.49
CA MET A 51 6.27 -9.72 -6.16
C MET A 51 6.87 -8.35 -5.90
N HIS A 52 6.15 -7.32 -6.33
CA HIS A 52 6.43 -5.93 -6.03
C HIS A 52 5.31 -5.36 -5.16
N LEU A 53 5.68 -4.80 -4.01
CA LEU A 53 4.76 -4.19 -3.05
C LEU A 53 4.96 -2.68 -3.09
N GLY A 54 3.87 -1.93 -3.26
CA GLY A 54 3.80 -0.48 -3.14
C GLY A 54 2.83 -0.09 -2.03
N LEU A 55 3.35 0.37 -0.88
CA LEU A 55 2.57 0.86 0.24
C LEU A 55 2.40 2.38 0.15
N THR A 56 1.17 2.87 0.23
CA THR A 56 0.82 4.28 0.37
C THR A 56 0.22 4.53 1.74
N VAL A 57 0.76 5.51 2.47
CA VAL A 57 0.26 5.98 3.77
C VAL A 57 -0.27 7.40 3.59
N ASN A 58 -1.57 7.58 3.76
CA ASN A 58 -2.27 8.86 3.60
C ASN A 58 -3.07 9.23 4.86
N GLU A 59 -3.56 10.47 4.93
CA GLU A 59 -4.21 11.03 6.13
C GLU A 59 -5.46 10.27 6.63
N GLY A 60 -6.16 9.56 5.74
CA GLY A 60 -7.39 8.84 6.06
C GLY A 60 -7.37 7.34 5.80
N ALA A 61 -6.33 6.81 5.16
CA ALA A 61 -6.31 5.43 4.69
C ALA A 61 -4.90 4.92 4.37
N PHE A 62 -4.78 3.60 4.32
CA PHE A 62 -3.56 2.88 3.97
C PHE A 62 -3.84 1.96 2.80
N TYR A 63 -2.96 1.95 1.80
CA TYR A 63 -3.15 1.16 0.60
C TYR A 63 -1.92 0.36 0.25
N LEU A 64 -2.11 -0.92 -0.06
CA LEU A 64 -1.06 -1.79 -0.54
C LEU A 64 -1.37 -2.19 -1.98
N THR A 65 -0.52 -1.79 -2.90
CA THR A 65 -0.50 -2.31 -4.27
C THR A 65 0.42 -3.52 -4.30
N VAL A 66 -0.08 -4.66 -4.77
CA VAL A 66 0.73 -5.87 -5.02
C VAL A 66 0.73 -6.12 -6.52
N THR A 67 1.92 -6.18 -7.11
CA THR A 67 2.14 -6.54 -8.51
C THR A 67 2.85 -7.88 -8.58
N ASP A 68 2.24 -8.83 -9.28
CA ASP A 68 2.79 -10.18 -9.46
C ASP A 68 3.77 -10.26 -10.64
N ALA A 69 4.27 -11.46 -10.90
CA ALA A 69 5.19 -11.75 -11.99
C ALA A 69 4.59 -11.54 -13.39
N ASN A 70 3.26 -11.52 -13.51
CA ASN A 70 2.55 -11.27 -14.76
C ASN A 70 2.23 -9.78 -14.97
N GLU A 71 2.82 -8.90 -14.15
CA GLU A 71 2.54 -7.47 -14.09
C GLU A 71 1.07 -7.15 -13.73
N SER A 72 0.35 -8.13 -13.16
CA SER A 72 -1.00 -7.93 -12.65
C SER A 72 -0.91 -7.22 -11.31
N SER A 73 -1.46 -6.01 -11.24
CA SER A 73 -1.44 -5.17 -10.05
C SER A 73 -2.83 -5.12 -9.40
N THR A 74 -2.89 -5.32 -8.08
CA THR A 74 -4.14 -5.22 -7.27
C THR A 74 -3.92 -4.27 -6.10
N VAL A 75 -4.93 -3.46 -5.76
CA VAL A 75 -4.89 -2.59 -4.57
C VAL A 75 -5.72 -3.17 -3.42
N TYR A 76 -5.15 -3.14 -2.22
CA TYR A 76 -5.79 -3.51 -0.96
C TYR A 76 -5.85 -2.31 -0.01
N THR A 77 -6.99 -2.11 0.64
CA THR A 77 -7.10 -1.18 1.77
C THR A 77 -6.63 -1.86 3.04
N GLY A 78 -5.93 -1.11 3.90
CA GLY A 78 -5.42 -1.60 5.17
C GLY A 78 -5.97 -0.85 6.38
N ASP A 79 -5.89 -1.52 7.52
CA ASP A 79 -6.27 -0.99 8.83
C ASP A 79 -5.03 -0.83 9.72
N TYR A 80 -4.99 0.25 10.52
CA TYR A 80 -3.95 0.46 11.52
C TYR A 80 -4.40 -0.02 12.89
N SER A 81 -3.56 -0.82 13.54
CA SER A 81 -3.76 -1.25 14.92
C SER A 81 -2.92 -0.41 15.89
N GLU A 82 -3.55 0.51 16.61
CA GLU A 82 -2.92 1.27 17.71
C GLU A 82 -2.46 0.37 18.87
N ARG A 83 -2.79 -0.92 18.88
CA ARG A 83 -2.28 -1.86 19.88
C ARG A 83 -0.91 -2.42 19.49
N THR A 84 -0.71 -2.67 18.20
CA THR A 84 0.47 -3.38 17.68
C THR A 84 1.40 -2.49 16.86
N GLY A 85 0.94 -1.30 16.47
CA GLY A 85 1.64 -0.41 15.55
C GLY A 85 1.79 -0.97 14.14
N LYS A 86 0.95 -1.96 13.76
CA LYS A 86 0.99 -2.62 12.45
C LYS A 86 -0.19 -2.20 11.56
N LEU A 87 0.09 -2.11 10.26
CA LEU A 87 -0.90 -2.07 9.19
C LEU A 87 -1.25 -3.50 8.78
N SER A 88 -2.52 -3.81 8.60
CA SER A 88 -2.99 -5.13 8.15
C SER A 88 -3.77 -4.98 6.85
N PHE A 89 -3.44 -5.80 5.85
CA PHE A 89 -4.07 -5.87 4.54
C PHE A 89 -4.59 -7.28 4.27
N ASN A 90 -5.58 -7.40 3.38
CA ASN A 90 -6.23 -8.67 3.02
C ASN A 90 -6.60 -9.53 4.24
N GLN A 91 -7.41 -8.98 5.15
CA GLN A 91 -7.82 -9.64 6.40
C GLN A 91 -6.66 -10.12 7.30
N GLY A 92 -5.48 -9.49 7.18
CA GLY A 92 -4.31 -9.75 8.02
C GLY A 92 -3.30 -10.71 7.42
N GLU A 93 -3.47 -11.16 6.17
CA GLU A 93 -2.49 -11.99 5.46
C GLU A 93 -1.17 -11.24 5.20
N ILE A 94 -1.25 -9.94 4.90
CA ILE A 94 -0.08 -9.08 4.76
C ILE A 94 -0.08 -8.06 5.89
N GLN A 95 1.00 -8.03 6.67
CA GLN A 95 1.17 -7.09 7.77
C GLN A 95 2.39 -6.22 7.56
N CYS A 96 2.21 -4.90 7.55
CA CYS A 96 3.32 -3.96 7.40
C CYS A 96 3.58 -3.21 8.70
N GLN A 97 4.86 -2.97 9.01
CA GLN A 97 5.31 -2.16 10.13
C GLN A 97 6.32 -1.14 9.64
N LEU A 98 6.11 0.12 10.02
CA LEU A 98 7.00 1.24 9.72
C LEU A 98 7.51 1.81 11.06
N ASN A 99 8.73 1.45 11.46
CA ASN A 99 9.34 1.91 12.72
C ASN A 99 10.87 2.09 12.61
N GLY A 100 11.33 2.81 11.58
CA GLY A 100 12.74 3.05 11.31
C GLY A 100 13.39 2.02 10.37
N VAL A 101 12.85 0.80 10.34
CA VAL A 101 12.99 -0.13 9.21
C VAL A 101 11.58 -0.48 8.72
N TYR A 102 11.37 -0.49 7.42
CA TYR A 102 10.05 -0.64 6.82
C TYR A 102 9.91 -2.06 6.30
N HIS A 103 9.00 -2.86 6.87
CA HIS A 103 8.83 -4.25 6.48
C HIS A 103 7.37 -4.61 6.29
N CYS A 104 7.09 -5.49 5.33
CA CYS A 104 5.83 -6.20 5.19
C CYS A 104 6.07 -7.70 5.29
N GLU A 105 5.29 -8.37 6.13
CA GLU A 105 5.28 -9.82 6.31
C GLU A 105 4.12 -10.39 5.49
N ALA A 106 4.41 -11.36 4.62
CA ALA A 106 3.44 -12.14 3.85
C ALA A 106 3.76 -13.62 4.06
N GLY A 107 3.00 -14.30 4.94
CA GLY A 107 3.33 -15.66 5.35
C GLY A 107 4.68 -15.73 6.09
N SER A 108 5.63 -16.51 5.58
CA SER A 108 7.00 -16.60 6.11
C SER A 108 7.98 -15.61 5.47
N ASP A 109 7.56 -14.91 4.41
CA ASP A 109 8.41 -14.00 3.66
C ASP A 109 8.30 -12.57 4.24
N SER A 110 9.40 -11.83 4.21
CA SER A 110 9.48 -10.47 4.75
C SER A 110 10.12 -9.53 3.74
N VAL A 111 9.31 -8.63 3.18
CA VAL A 111 9.69 -7.63 2.19
C VAL A 111 10.12 -6.35 2.89
N GLU A 112 11.38 -5.96 2.70
CA GLU A 112 11.85 -4.63 3.09
C GLU A 112 11.35 -3.59 2.09
N LEU A 113 10.64 -2.58 2.61
CA LEU A 113 10.21 -1.43 1.83
C LEU A 113 11.23 -0.30 1.98
N ARG A 114 11.33 0.51 0.92
CA ARG A 114 12.16 1.71 0.90
C ARG A 114 11.28 2.88 0.53
N THR A 115 11.56 4.03 1.12
CA THR A 115 10.91 5.29 0.70
C THR A 115 11.09 5.42 -0.80
N HIS A 116 9.98 5.51 -1.52
CA HIS A 116 10.02 5.83 -2.92
C HIS A 116 10.28 7.33 -3.02
N ALA A 117 11.47 7.72 -3.49
CA ALA A 117 11.70 9.12 -3.82
C ALA A 117 10.79 9.44 -5.01
N PRO A 118 9.90 10.45 -4.92
CA PRO A 118 9.06 10.81 -6.04
C PRO A 118 9.97 11.31 -7.17
N THR A 119 10.21 10.49 -8.17
CA THR A 119 10.79 10.94 -9.43
C THR A 119 9.73 11.76 -10.13
N ASP A 120 9.92 13.08 -10.27
CA ASP A 120 9.09 14.03 -11.03
C ASP A 120 7.65 13.55 -11.27
N TRP A 121 6.93 13.32 -10.17
CA TRP A 121 5.63 12.69 -10.22
C TRP A 121 4.63 13.68 -10.81
N ILE A 122 3.95 13.30 -11.90
CA ILE A 122 2.89 14.11 -12.50
C ILE A 122 1.63 13.91 -11.65
N ALA A 123 1.19 14.97 -10.95
CA ALA A 123 0.01 14.92 -10.12
C ALA A 123 -1.26 14.73 -10.97
N ILE A 124 -2.34 14.17 -10.41
CA ILE A 124 -3.61 13.98 -11.13
C ILE A 124 -4.10 15.28 -11.79
N GLU A 125 -3.85 16.43 -11.16
CA GLU A 125 -4.20 17.76 -11.68
C GLU A 125 -3.57 18.09 -13.03
N ASP A 126 -2.38 17.56 -13.27
CA ASP A 126 -1.61 17.75 -14.50
C ASP A 126 -1.98 16.71 -15.57
N LEU A 127 -2.77 15.69 -15.22
CA LEU A 127 -3.21 14.59 -16.09
C LEU A 127 -4.55 14.88 -16.78
N SER A 128 -4.95 16.14 -16.92
CA SER A 128 -6.22 16.47 -17.58
C SER A 128 -6.28 15.93 -19.02
N GLY A 129 -7.42 15.33 -19.37
CA GLY A 129 -7.61 14.66 -20.65
C GLY A 129 -8.70 13.60 -20.62
N THR A 130 -8.95 13.01 -21.78
CA THR A 130 -9.76 11.79 -21.90
C THR A 130 -8.84 10.67 -22.38
N TYR A 131 -8.86 9.57 -21.65
CA TYR A 131 -8.06 8.38 -21.89
C TYR A 131 -8.97 7.21 -22.25
N ARG A 132 -8.46 6.29 -23.07
CA ARG A 132 -9.18 5.10 -23.53
C ARG A 132 -8.34 3.85 -23.29
N ASN A 133 -9.00 2.76 -22.91
CA ASN A 133 -8.37 1.45 -22.87
C ASN A 133 -8.67 0.65 -24.17
N SER A 134 -8.17 -0.58 -24.25
CA SER A 134 -8.38 -1.48 -25.40
C SER A 134 -9.84 -1.92 -25.61
N GLU A 135 -10.72 -1.68 -24.64
CA GLU A 135 -12.14 -2.00 -24.69
C GLU A 135 -13.00 -0.78 -25.04
N GLU A 136 -12.39 0.34 -25.47
CA GLU A 136 -13.05 1.62 -25.76
C GLU A 136 -13.77 2.24 -24.55
N ALA A 137 -13.47 1.79 -23.33
CA ALA A 137 -13.89 2.49 -22.13
C ALA A 137 -13.20 3.85 -22.04
N THR A 138 -13.84 4.83 -21.39
CA THR A 138 -13.26 6.17 -21.25
C THR A 138 -12.98 6.51 -19.79
N PHE A 139 -11.84 7.18 -19.57
CA PHE A 139 -11.46 7.75 -18.29
C PHE A 139 -11.15 9.22 -18.52
N THR A 140 -11.96 10.10 -17.97
CA THR A 140 -11.84 11.55 -18.18
C THR A 140 -11.43 12.23 -16.88
N ILE A 141 -10.29 12.92 -16.93
CA ILE A 141 -9.81 13.81 -15.87
C ILE A 141 -10.04 15.23 -16.36
N LEU A 142 -10.97 15.97 -15.74
CA LEU A 142 -11.20 17.37 -16.08
C LEU A 142 -10.09 18.26 -15.52
N GLN A 143 -10.01 19.47 -16.08
CA GLN A 143 -8.99 20.47 -15.73
C GLN A 143 -8.90 20.68 -14.21
N SER A 144 -7.68 20.79 -13.70
CA SER A 144 -7.34 20.84 -12.27
C SER A 144 -7.56 19.54 -11.49
N GLY A 145 -7.98 18.44 -12.12
CA GLY A 145 -8.18 17.15 -11.45
C GLY A 145 -9.37 17.12 -10.47
N GLU A 146 -10.20 18.17 -10.44
CA GLU A 146 -11.31 18.31 -9.49
C GLU A 146 -12.48 17.39 -9.79
N GLN A 147 -12.65 17.02 -11.06
CA GLN A 147 -13.71 16.12 -11.49
C GLN A 147 -13.13 15.01 -12.35
N ILE A 148 -13.36 13.79 -11.92
CA ILE A 148 -12.87 12.58 -12.57
C ILE A 148 -14.09 11.74 -12.91
N TYR A 149 -14.15 11.24 -14.14
CA TYR A 149 -15.23 10.42 -14.64
C TYR A 149 -14.65 9.15 -15.24
N VAL A 150 -15.34 8.04 -15.02
CA VAL A 150 -15.10 6.81 -15.77
C VAL A 150 -16.40 6.41 -16.47
N GLU A 151 -16.27 6.00 -17.72
CA GLU A 151 -17.32 5.35 -18.48
C GLU A 151 -16.90 3.91 -18.83
N LEU A 152 -17.52 2.93 -18.19
CA LEU A 152 -17.30 1.51 -18.42
C LEU A 152 -18.60 0.91 -18.99
N ALA A 153 -18.55 0.30 -20.18
CA ALA A 153 -19.70 -0.40 -20.77
C ALA A 153 -21.01 0.42 -20.82
N ASN A 154 -20.93 1.71 -21.21
CA ASN A 154 -22.04 2.70 -21.20
C ASN A 154 -22.56 3.08 -19.81
N CYS A 155 -21.79 2.81 -18.76
CA CYS A 155 -22.06 3.25 -17.42
C CYS A 155 -21.07 4.35 -17.03
N MET A 156 -21.58 5.54 -16.71
CA MET A 156 -20.75 6.67 -16.27
C MET A 156 -20.83 6.85 -14.75
N GLN A 157 -19.67 7.05 -14.12
CA GLN A 157 -19.57 7.33 -12.69
C GLN A 157 -18.49 8.38 -12.38
N THR A 158 -18.80 9.25 -11.41
CA THR A 158 -17.88 10.27 -10.91
C THR A 158 -16.98 9.68 -9.81
N GLY A 159 -15.69 9.98 -9.92
CA GLY A 159 -14.68 9.72 -8.90
C GLY A 159 -14.31 10.99 -8.13
N GLN A 160 -13.86 10.80 -6.90
CA GLN A 160 -13.31 11.82 -6.02
C GLN A 160 -11.80 11.63 -5.91
N LYS A 161 -11.03 12.69 -6.14
CA LYS A 161 -9.60 12.70 -5.84
C LYS A 161 -9.40 12.67 -4.32
N MET A 162 -8.57 11.72 -3.85
CA MET A 162 -8.27 11.52 -2.43
C MET A 162 -6.84 11.93 -2.06
N GLY A 163 -5.93 11.87 -3.03
CA GLY A 163 -4.50 12.17 -2.87
C GLY A 163 -3.87 12.51 -4.23
N ALA A 164 -2.55 12.69 -4.26
CA ALA A 164 -1.82 13.11 -5.46
C ALA A 164 -2.06 12.22 -6.69
N ASN A 165 -2.24 10.92 -6.48
CA ASN A 165 -2.38 9.88 -7.49
C ASN A 165 -3.54 8.90 -7.18
N GLU A 166 -4.48 9.32 -6.34
CA GLU A 166 -5.52 8.44 -5.80
C GLU A 166 -6.92 8.97 -6.14
N VAL A 167 -7.76 8.06 -6.63
CA VAL A 167 -9.16 8.32 -6.96
C VAL A 167 -10.05 7.27 -6.32
N LYS A 168 -11.13 7.72 -5.68
CA LYS A 168 -12.16 6.88 -5.11
C LYS A 168 -13.47 7.04 -5.86
N PHE A 169 -14.12 5.92 -6.17
CA PHE A 169 -15.45 5.85 -6.74
C PHE A 169 -16.38 5.20 -5.71
N GLU A 170 -17.42 5.91 -5.28
CA GLU A 170 -18.40 5.39 -4.31
C GLU A 170 -19.18 4.18 -4.86
N ALA A 171 -19.77 3.35 -4.01
CA ALA A 171 -20.71 2.33 -4.51
C ALA A 171 -21.89 3.01 -5.24
N GLY A 172 -22.26 2.52 -6.41
CA GLY A 172 -23.19 3.24 -7.27
C GLY A 172 -23.64 2.45 -8.49
N PHE A 173 -23.84 3.18 -9.59
CA PHE A 173 -24.44 2.62 -10.79
C PHE A 173 -23.48 1.72 -11.58
N CYS A 174 -22.18 2.03 -11.60
CA CYS A 174 -21.18 1.26 -12.34
C CYS A 174 -20.44 0.25 -11.49
N PHE A 175 -20.44 0.46 -10.17
CA PHE A 175 -19.75 -0.39 -9.23
C PHE A 175 -20.67 -0.78 -8.07
N ASP A 176 -20.79 -2.09 -7.83
CA ASP A 176 -21.59 -2.63 -6.73
C ASP A 176 -21.02 -2.30 -5.33
N LYS A 177 -19.76 -1.85 -5.28
CA LYS A 177 -19.00 -1.51 -4.08
C LYS A 177 -18.16 -0.28 -4.34
N GLU A 178 -17.62 0.30 -3.28
CA GLU A 178 -16.57 1.32 -3.38
C GLU A 178 -15.37 0.75 -4.18
N VAL A 179 -14.85 1.55 -5.10
CA VAL A 179 -13.70 1.23 -5.93
C VAL A 179 -12.62 2.27 -5.72
N LEU A 180 -11.42 1.80 -5.42
CA LEU A 180 -10.23 2.62 -5.33
C LEU A 180 -9.39 2.43 -6.59
N ALA A 181 -8.77 3.51 -7.07
CA ALA A 181 -7.83 3.49 -8.16
C ALA A 181 -6.60 4.35 -7.86
N MET A 182 -5.42 3.79 -8.11
CA MET A 182 -4.15 4.48 -8.14
C MET A 182 -3.79 4.77 -9.60
N ILE A 183 -3.45 6.02 -9.91
CA ILE A 183 -3.16 6.49 -11.27
C ILE A 183 -1.70 6.88 -11.37
N GLU A 184 -0.97 6.20 -12.24
CA GLU A 184 0.45 6.48 -12.48
C GLU A 184 0.66 6.95 -13.92
N PRO A 185 1.30 8.11 -14.15
CA PRO A 185 1.73 8.48 -15.50
C PRO A 185 2.77 7.48 -15.99
N GLN A 186 2.71 7.15 -17.27
CA GLN A 186 3.70 6.29 -17.92
C GLN A 186 4.41 7.06 -19.04
N THR A 187 5.68 6.70 -19.26
CA THR A 187 6.54 7.30 -20.29
C THR A 187 6.60 6.45 -21.58
N LEU A 188 5.65 5.53 -21.77
CA LEU A 188 5.68 4.56 -22.88
C LEU A 188 5.67 5.23 -24.26
N GLU A 189 5.04 6.40 -24.40
CA GLU A 189 5.09 7.22 -25.62
C GLU A 189 5.52 8.66 -25.32
N THR A 190 4.64 9.41 -24.68
CA THR A 190 4.87 10.77 -24.18
C THR A 190 4.42 10.81 -22.72
N ALA A 191 5.23 11.39 -21.84
CA ALA A 191 4.89 11.47 -20.42
C ALA A 191 3.54 12.16 -20.21
N GLY A 192 2.60 11.47 -19.55
CA GLY A 192 1.25 11.97 -19.29
C GLY A 192 0.19 11.64 -20.36
N ASP A 193 0.59 11.06 -21.50
CA ASP A 193 -0.34 10.57 -22.53
C ASP A 193 -0.74 9.10 -22.32
N THR A 194 -0.04 8.40 -21.42
CA THR A 194 -0.41 7.06 -20.98
C THR A 194 -0.53 7.03 -19.47
N LEU A 195 -1.59 6.42 -18.97
CA LEU A 195 -1.80 6.14 -17.56
C LEU A 195 -1.73 4.63 -17.34
N LYS A 196 -1.06 4.20 -16.27
CA LYS A 196 -1.30 2.90 -15.66
C LYS A 196 -2.27 3.11 -14.50
N VAL A 197 -3.43 2.48 -14.57
CA VAL A 197 -4.43 2.50 -13.50
C VAL A 197 -4.38 1.16 -12.79
N THR A 198 -4.16 1.19 -11.48
CA THR A 198 -4.26 0.00 -10.62
C THR A 198 -5.48 0.15 -9.74
N SER A 199 -6.36 -0.85 -9.67
CA SER A 199 -7.64 -0.68 -8.99
C SER A 199 -8.06 -1.92 -8.20
N SER A 200 -8.91 -1.71 -7.19
CA SER A 200 -9.66 -2.78 -6.52
C SER A 200 -10.74 -3.41 -7.40
N ASN A 201 -11.11 -2.76 -8.52
CA ASN A 201 -11.98 -3.33 -9.55
C ASN A 201 -11.16 -3.67 -10.81
N PRO A 202 -11.14 -4.92 -11.25
CA PRO A 202 -10.31 -5.34 -12.39
C PRO A 202 -10.71 -4.67 -13.72
N LEU A 203 -11.96 -4.23 -13.88
CA LEU A 203 -12.43 -3.55 -15.11
C LEU A 203 -11.82 -2.16 -15.29
N LEU A 204 -11.36 -1.55 -14.20
CA LEU A 204 -10.73 -0.22 -14.22
C LEU A 204 -9.21 -0.31 -14.38
N GLY A 205 -8.63 -1.48 -14.11
CA GLY A 205 -7.19 -1.70 -14.15
C GLY A 205 -6.62 -1.71 -15.57
N GLY A 206 -5.33 -1.42 -15.68
CA GLY A 206 -4.56 -1.54 -16.91
C GLY A 206 -4.09 -0.21 -17.48
N TYR A 207 -3.70 -0.22 -18.76
CA TYR A 207 -3.19 0.95 -19.46
C TYR A 207 -4.30 1.72 -20.15
N TRP A 208 -4.23 3.05 -20.03
CA TRP A 208 -5.17 3.99 -20.62
C TRP A 208 -4.40 5.03 -21.43
N PHE A 209 -4.84 5.28 -22.66
CA PHE A 209 -4.13 6.09 -23.64
C PHE A 209 -4.93 7.33 -23.99
N LYS A 210 -4.29 8.49 -24.02
CA LYS A 210 -4.94 9.76 -24.33
C LYS A 210 -5.52 9.72 -25.75
N GLY A 211 -6.81 10.06 -25.88
CA GLY A 211 -7.55 10.10 -27.15
C GLY A 211 -7.45 11.42 -27.89
#